data_AF-A0A448XR87-F1
#
_entry.id   AF-A0A448XR87-F1
#
_cell.length_a   1.000
_cell.length_b   1.000
_cell.length_c   1.000
_cell.angle_alpha   90.00
_cell.angle_beta   90.00
_cell.angle_gamma   90.00
#
_symmetry.space_group_name_H-M   'P 1'
#
loop_
_entity.id
_entity.type
_entity.pdbx_description
1 polymer ?
#
loop_
_entity_poly.entity_id
_entity_poly.type
_entity_poly.pdbx_seq_one_letter_code
_entity_poly.pdbx_strand_id
1 'polypeptide(L)'
;MSLQTLDKIPYTILGYANGPSAEVNAPRKDLSKVDTEANDFRQQSLVPVDSETHGGEDVPIYAVGPFSFVFHRSRDNTFIAHAISAALCIGPFKPLQHCNHGNTCTSNLAIIALLTLMSIIYRQRWDDA
;
A
#
# COMPACT_ATOMS: atom_id res chain seq x y z
N MET A 1 25.32 -15.17 18.96
CA MET A 1 26.02 -13.89 19.25
C MET A 1 25.71 -13.53 20.70
N SER A 2 26.62 -13.83 21.63
CA SER A 2 26.39 -13.56 23.07
C SER A 2 26.63 -12.09 23.34
N LEU A 3 25.58 -11.30 23.31
CA LEU A 3 25.63 -9.90 23.73
C LEU A 3 25.76 -9.89 25.26
N GLN A 4 26.89 -9.39 25.77
CA GLN A 4 27.16 -9.33 27.20
C GLN A 4 26.22 -8.32 27.86
N THR A 5 25.24 -8.80 28.61
CA THR A 5 24.33 -7.97 29.40
C THR A 5 24.98 -7.58 30.73
N LEU A 6 24.47 -6.52 31.37
CA LEU A 6 25.00 -6.03 32.65
C LEU A 6 24.88 -7.03 33.80
N ASP A 7 23.84 -7.86 33.76
CA ASP A 7 23.56 -8.96 34.70
C ASP A 7 24.19 -10.30 34.28
N LYS A 8 24.96 -10.32 33.17
CA LYS A 8 25.74 -11.47 32.66
C LYS A 8 24.90 -12.72 32.30
N ILE A 9 23.60 -12.58 32.06
CA ILE A 9 22.73 -13.66 31.57
C ILE A 9 22.25 -13.36 30.14
N PRO A 10 22.09 -14.35 29.25
CA PRO A 10 21.74 -14.10 27.85
C PRO A 10 20.36 -13.43 27.68
N TYR A 11 20.15 -12.81 26.51
CA TYR A 11 18.85 -12.32 26.06
C TYR A 11 18.63 -12.67 24.58
N THR A 12 17.38 -12.69 24.15
CA THR A 12 16.99 -12.97 22.76
C THR A 12 16.99 -11.71 21.91
N ILE A 13 17.30 -11.84 20.61
CA ILE A 13 17.23 -10.71 19.67
C ILE A 13 15.80 -10.13 19.62
N LEU A 14 14.80 -11.00 19.68
CA LEU A 14 13.39 -10.61 19.78
C LEU A 14 12.98 -10.42 21.24
N GLY A 15 12.21 -9.37 21.50
CA GLY A 15 11.61 -9.07 22.79
C GLY A 15 10.39 -8.17 22.61
N TYR A 16 9.57 -8.07 23.64
CA TYR A 16 8.36 -7.25 23.63
C TYR A 16 8.45 -6.12 24.65
N ALA A 17 7.76 -5.01 24.39
CA ALA A 17 7.69 -3.91 25.36
C ALA A 17 6.84 -4.28 26.58
N ASN A 18 5.77 -5.04 26.38
CA ASN A 18 4.88 -5.52 27.43
C ASN A 18 4.42 -6.95 27.12
N GLY A 19 3.81 -7.62 28.09
CA GLY A 19 3.25 -8.94 27.89
C GLY A 19 3.25 -9.78 29.16
N PRO A 20 2.70 -11.00 29.06
CA PRO A 20 2.55 -11.90 30.20
C PRO A 20 3.86 -12.55 30.65
N SER A 21 4.96 -12.34 29.94
CA SER A 21 6.29 -12.86 30.28
C SER A 21 7.08 -11.93 31.19
N ALA A 22 6.58 -10.74 31.49
CA ALA A 22 7.28 -9.81 32.34
C ALA A 22 7.22 -10.30 33.78
N GLU A 23 8.37 -10.28 34.44
CA GLU A 23 8.47 -10.72 35.83
C GLU A 23 7.97 -9.61 36.77
N VAL A 24 7.13 -9.97 37.74
CA VAL A 24 6.62 -9.05 38.76
C VAL A 24 7.45 -9.22 40.03
N ASN A 25 8.08 -8.14 40.51
CA ASN A 25 8.92 -8.14 41.72
C ASN A 25 10.09 -9.14 41.69
N ALA A 26 10.56 -9.53 40.51
CA ALA A 26 11.67 -10.46 40.33
C ALA A 26 12.57 -10.00 39.17
N PRO A 27 13.87 -10.36 39.19
CA PRO A 27 14.75 -10.14 38.04
C PRO A 27 14.28 -10.98 36.85
N ARG A 28 14.65 -10.56 35.64
CA ARG A 28 14.35 -11.31 34.41
C ARG A 28 14.97 -12.72 34.47
N LYS A 29 14.30 -13.69 33.84
CA LYS A 29 14.77 -15.09 33.76
C LYS A 29 16.12 -15.20 33.02
N ASP A 30 16.98 -16.10 33.50
CA ASP A 30 18.19 -16.54 32.82
C ASP A 30 17.82 -17.54 31.71
N LEU A 31 18.00 -17.13 30.46
CA LEU A 31 17.63 -17.93 29.30
C LEU A 31 18.67 -19.01 28.93
N SER A 32 19.81 -19.11 29.64
CA SER A 32 20.83 -20.14 29.36
C SER A 32 20.36 -21.57 29.63
N LYS A 33 19.26 -21.72 30.39
CA LYS A 33 18.66 -23.00 30.78
C LYS A 33 17.24 -23.16 30.25
N VAL A 34 16.81 -22.26 29.36
CA VAL A 34 15.48 -22.27 28.76
C VAL A 34 15.61 -22.63 27.29
N ASP A 35 14.77 -23.55 26.83
CA ASP A 35 14.62 -23.80 25.40
C ASP A 35 13.89 -22.63 24.75
N THR A 36 14.65 -21.73 24.14
CA THR A 36 14.10 -20.54 23.46
C THR A 36 13.53 -20.85 22.08
N GLU A 37 13.69 -22.08 21.58
CA GLU A 37 13.15 -22.55 20.30
C GLU A 37 11.82 -23.30 20.47
N ALA A 38 11.39 -23.57 21.70
CA ALA A 38 10.10 -24.18 21.99
C ALA A 38 8.94 -23.33 21.44
N ASN A 39 7.93 -23.99 20.87
CA ASN A 39 6.79 -23.32 20.22
C ASN A 39 5.96 -22.44 21.17
N ASP A 40 5.98 -22.75 22.46
CA ASP A 40 5.26 -22.02 23.52
C ASP A 40 6.17 -21.08 24.31
N PHE A 41 7.45 -20.95 23.93
CA PHE A 41 8.36 -20.00 24.54
C PHE A 41 7.88 -18.57 24.26
N ARG A 42 7.66 -17.81 25.33
CA ARG A 42 7.28 -16.40 25.26
C ARG A 42 8.52 -15.54 25.50
N GLN A 43 8.84 -14.65 24.57
CA GLN A 43 9.98 -13.76 24.69
C GLN A 43 9.85 -12.84 25.91
N GLN A 44 11.00 -12.36 26.41
CA GLN A 44 11.04 -11.45 27.55
C GLN A 44 10.28 -10.15 27.22
N SER A 45 9.53 -9.64 28.21
CA SER A 45 8.82 -8.38 28.14
C SER A 45 9.11 -7.50 29.36
N LEU A 46 9.00 -6.18 29.21
CA LEU A 46 9.34 -5.22 30.27
C LEU A 46 8.17 -4.92 31.20
N VAL A 47 6.97 -4.65 30.67
CA VAL A 47 5.79 -4.28 31.47
C VAL A 47 4.82 -5.47 31.61
N PRO A 48 4.43 -5.86 32.84
CA PRO A 48 3.52 -6.99 33.08
C PRO A 48 2.07 -6.64 32.74
N VAL A 49 1.51 -7.38 31.78
CA VAL A 49 0.11 -7.33 31.35
C VAL A 49 -0.33 -8.74 30.95
N ASP A 50 -1.61 -9.06 31.06
CA ASP A 50 -2.12 -10.42 30.76
C ASP A 50 -2.00 -10.80 29.28
N SER A 51 -1.95 -9.80 28.40
CA SER A 51 -1.74 -9.94 26.96
C SER A 51 -0.89 -8.79 26.45
N GLU A 52 -0.03 -9.07 25.48
CA GLU A 52 0.66 -8.03 24.74
C GLU A 52 -0.35 -7.07 24.09
N THR A 53 0.03 -5.79 24.00
CA THR A 53 -0.77 -4.75 23.35
C THR A 53 -0.19 -4.37 22.00
N HIS A 54 -1.06 -4.07 21.03
CA HIS A 54 -0.63 -3.66 19.70
C HIS A 54 0.32 -2.44 19.68
N GLY A 55 1.22 -2.45 18.69
CA GLY A 55 2.01 -1.31 18.30
C GLY A 55 1.17 -0.21 17.63
N GLY A 56 1.64 1.03 17.76
CA GLY A 56 0.99 2.23 17.20
C GLY A 56 1.84 2.90 16.11
N GLU A 57 2.88 2.24 15.64
CA GLU A 57 3.76 2.69 14.56
C GLU A 57 3.10 2.58 13.18
N ASP A 58 3.59 3.38 12.23
CA ASP A 58 3.19 3.27 10.83
C ASP A 58 3.52 1.87 10.27
N VAL A 59 2.56 1.24 9.58
CA VAL A 59 2.74 -0.05 8.90
C VAL A 59 2.99 0.11 7.40
N PRO A 60 3.88 -0.71 6.79
CA PRO A 60 4.20 -0.58 5.37
C PRO A 60 3.05 -1.06 4.48
N ILE A 61 2.92 -0.42 3.31
CA ILE A 61 2.00 -0.83 2.24
C ILE A 61 2.84 -1.23 1.02
N TYR A 62 2.60 -2.43 0.50
CA TYR A 62 3.21 -2.92 -0.74
C TYR A 62 2.13 -3.08 -1.81
N ALA A 63 2.35 -2.52 -3.00
CA ALA A 63 1.39 -2.56 -4.09
C ALA A 63 2.06 -2.86 -5.43
N VAL A 64 1.40 -3.68 -6.26
CA VAL A 64 1.83 -4.05 -7.62
C VAL A 64 0.61 -4.02 -8.54
N GLY A 65 0.79 -3.55 -9.77
CA GLY A 65 -0.26 -3.50 -10.79
C GLY A 65 -0.74 -2.07 -11.12
N PRO A 66 -1.88 -1.94 -11.81
CA PRO A 66 -2.43 -0.63 -12.19
C PRO A 66 -2.58 0.29 -10.99
N PHE A 67 -2.13 1.53 -11.15
CA PHE A 67 -2.15 2.55 -10.08
C PHE A 67 -1.29 2.26 -8.85
N SER A 68 -0.44 1.22 -8.82
CA SER A 68 0.41 0.95 -7.64
C SER A 68 1.31 2.11 -7.25
N PHE A 69 1.69 2.96 -8.21
CA PHE A 69 2.52 4.15 -8.00
C PHE A 69 1.92 5.17 -7.03
N VAL A 70 0.62 5.10 -6.70
CA VAL A 70 -0.01 6.00 -5.72
C VAL A 70 0.45 5.72 -4.28
N PHE A 71 0.96 4.51 -4.00
CA PHE A 71 1.46 4.06 -2.70
C PHE A 71 2.97 4.32 -2.56
N HIS A 72 3.39 5.59 -2.51
CA HIS A 72 4.81 5.98 -2.47
C HIS A 72 5.20 6.86 -1.26
N ARG A 73 4.27 7.11 -0.34
CA ARG A 73 4.46 7.97 0.86
C ARG A 73 3.65 7.41 2.03
N SER A 74 3.92 7.91 3.23
CA SER A 74 3.02 7.74 4.37
C SER A 74 1.63 8.29 4.03
N ARG A 75 0.61 7.52 4.38
CA ARG A 75 -0.80 7.82 4.13
C ARG A 75 -1.61 7.33 5.32
N ASP A 76 -2.74 7.98 5.55
CA ASP A 76 -3.72 7.49 6.52
C ASP A 76 -4.24 6.12 6.10
N ASN A 77 -4.55 5.25 7.06
CA ASN A 77 -5.05 3.89 6.79
C ASN A 77 -6.31 3.90 5.88
N THR A 78 -7.14 4.93 5.98
CA THR A 78 -8.35 5.10 5.13
C THR A 78 -8.02 5.37 3.66
N PHE A 79 -6.81 5.86 3.34
CA PHE A 79 -6.38 6.10 1.96
C PHE A 79 -6.37 4.82 1.14
N ILE A 80 -6.03 3.67 1.74
CA ILE A 80 -5.92 2.38 1.04
C ILE A 80 -7.25 2.05 0.35
N ALA A 81 -8.36 2.10 1.10
CA ALA A 81 -9.68 1.78 0.57
C ALA A 81 -10.10 2.76 -0.55
N HIS A 82 -9.82 4.05 -0.39
CA HIS A 82 -10.15 5.06 -1.39
C HIS A 82 -9.30 4.92 -2.66
N ALA A 83 -8.00 4.66 -2.53
CA ALA A 83 -7.08 4.45 -3.64
C ALA A 83 -7.46 3.20 -4.45
N ILE A 84 -7.77 2.09 -3.79
CA ILE A 84 -8.26 0.87 -4.46
C ILE A 84 -9.60 1.13 -5.16
N SER A 85 -10.54 1.81 -4.48
CA SER A 85 -11.84 2.14 -5.06
C SER A 85 -11.71 3.06 -6.28
N ALA A 86 -10.77 4.01 -6.24
CA ALA A 86 -10.48 4.89 -7.37
C ALA A 86 -9.86 4.14 -8.55
N ALA A 87 -8.93 3.22 -8.30
CA ALA A 87 -8.33 2.38 -9.32
C ALA A 87 -9.36 1.46 -10.00
N LEU A 88 -10.33 0.96 -9.23
CA LEU A 88 -11.40 0.06 -9.70
C LEU A 88 -12.66 0.79 -10.18
N CYS A 89 -12.71 2.12 -10.16
CA CYS A 89 -13.87 2.90 -10.54
C CYS A 89 -15.14 2.55 -9.74
N ILE A 90 -14.98 2.28 -8.43
CA ILE A 90 -16.07 1.91 -7.52
C ILE A 90 -16.56 3.14 -6.74
N GLY A 91 -17.87 3.19 -6.51
CA GLY A 91 -18.49 4.23 -5.66
C GLY A 91 -18.33 5.65 -6.22
N PRO A 92 -17.93 6.63 -5.39
CA PRO A 92 -17.83 8.04 -5.81
C PRO A 92 -16.77 8.31 -6.87
N PHE A 93 -15.92 7.32 -7.20
CA PHE A 93 -14.82 7.46 -8.14
C PHE A 93 -15.16 7.07 -9.59
N LYS A 94 -16.39 6.62 -9.87
CA LYS A 94 -16.86 6.37 -11.25
C LYS A 94 -16.62 7.52 -12.23
N PRO A 95 -16.73 8.81 -11.84
CA PRO A 95 -16.53 9.93 -12.75
C PRO A 95 -15.06 10.24 -13.10
N LEU A 96 -14.08 9.51 -12.56
CA LEU A 96 -12.66 9.75 -12.87
C LEU A 96 -12.36 9.50 -14.36
N GLN A 97 -11.40 10.26 -14.91
CA GLN A 97 -11.09 10.23 -16.34
C GLN A 97 -10.71 8.83 -16.84
N HIS A 98 -9.89 8.08 -16.10
CA HIS A 98 -9.47 6.73 -16.49
C HIS A 98 -10.62 5.70 -16.45
N CYS A 99 -11.71 6.01 -15.74
CA CYS A 99 -12.93 5.21 -15.69
C CYS A 99 -13.84 5.44 -16.90
N ASN A 100 -13.72 6.61 -17.54
CA ASN A 100 -14.49 6.96 -18.73
C ASN A 100 -13.75 6.52 -20.00
N HIS A 101 -13.76 5.21 -20.29
CA HIS A 101 -13.30 4.64 -21.56
C HIS A 101 -14.34 4.78 -22.70
N GLY A 102 -15.17 5.83 -22.67
CA GLY A 102 -16.21 6.09 -23.66
C GLY A 102 -15.75 7.05 -24.77
N ASN A 103 -15.29 6.50 -25.90
CA ASN A 103 -15.33 7.07 -27.24
C ASN A 103 -14.97 8.57 -27.41
N THR A 104 -13.68 8.92 -27.35
CA THR A 104 -13.17 10.05 -28.16
C THR A 104 -12.44 9.53 -29.39
N CYS A 105 -13.12 8.67 -30.15
CA CYS A 105 -12.85 8.59 -31.58
C CYS A 105 -13.56 9.79 -32.20
N THR A 106 -12.87 10.93 -32.29
CA THR A 106 -13.35 12.06 -33.08
C THR A 106 -13.33 11.63 -34.54
N SER A 107 -14.37 10.95 -35.01
CA SER A 107 -14.59 10.76 -36.43
C SER A 107 -14.77 12.15 -37.04
N ASN A 108 -13.69 12.69 -37.61
CA ASN A 108 -13.60 13.99 -38.26
C ASN A 108 -14.42 14.03 -39.58
N LEU A 109 -15.71 13.70 -39.50
CA LEU A 109 -16.65 13.76 -40.63
C LEU A 109 -16.72 15.18 -41.21
N ALA A 110 -16.54 16.21 -40.38
CA ALA A 110 -16.48 17.60 -40.83
C ALA A 110 -15.27 17.89 -41.74
N ILE A 111 -14.10 17.29 -41.47
CA ILE A 111 -12.90 17.47 -42.30
C ILE A 111 -13.06 16.74 -43.63
N ILE A 112 -13.61 15.52 -43.62
CA ILE A 112 -13.91 14.76 -44.84
C ILE A 112 -14.91 15.52 -45.71
N ALA A 113 -15.99 16.05 -45.12
CA ALA A 113 -16.99 16.83 -45.83
C ALA A 113 -16.39 18.10 -46.49
N LEU A 114 -15.54 18.84 -45.77
CA LEU A 114 -14.86 20.03 -46.29
C LEU A 114 -13.90 19.70 -47.45
N LEU A 115 -13.14 18.61 -47.36
CA LEU A 115 -12.22 18.18 -48.43
C LEU A 115 -12.98 17.68 -49.67
N THR A 116 -14.11 16.99 -49.48
CA THR A 116 -14.99 16.63 -50.61
C THR A 116 -15.64 17.84 -51.24
N LEU A 117 -16.07 18.82 -50.45
CA LEU A 117 -16.66 20.05 -50.98
C LEU A 117 -15.63 20.87 -51.76
N MET A 118 -14.40 21.00 -51.24
CA MET A 118 -13.30 21.70 -51.91
C MET A 118 -12.88 21.01 -53.21
N SER A 119 -12.88 19.67 -53.25
CA SER A 119 -12.56 18.93 -54.48
C SER A 119 -13.68 19.00 -55.52
N ILE A 120 -14.95 19.04 -55.11
CA ILE A 120 -16.09 19.30 -56.01
C ILE A 120 -16.03 20.72 -56.56
N ILE A 121 -15.80 21.72 -55.70
CA ILE A 121 -15.67 23.14 -56.11
C ILE A 121 -14.46 23.32 -57.04
N TYR A 122 -13.33 22.69 -56.72
CA TYR A 122 -12.16 22.69 -57.60
C TYR A 122 -12.49 22.04 -58.94
N ARG A 123 -13.12 20.86 -58.96
CA ARG A 123 -13.46 20.17 -60.22
C ARG A 123 -14.42 21.01 -61.09
N GLN A 124 -15.47 21.57 -60.49
CA GLN A 124 -16.39 22.48 -61.18
C GLN A 124 -15.68 23.72 -61.75
N ARG A 125 -14.72 24.29 -61.01
CA ARG A 125 -13.92 25.45 -61.44
C ARG A 125 -13.03 25.16 -62.66
N TRP A 126 -12.59 23.91 -62.85
CA TRP A 126 -11.74 23.51 -63.98
C TRP A 126 -12.54 23.08 -65.21
N ASP A 127 -13.81 22.67 -65.04
CA ASP A 127 -14.68 22.35 -66.17
C ASP A 127 -15.19 23.62 -66.90
N ASP A 128 -15.05 24.79 -66.28
CA ASP A 128 -15.42 26.12 -66.80
C ASP A 128 -14.26 26.88 -67.49
N ALA A 129 -13.08 26.26 -67.67
CA ALA A 129 -11.87 26.84 -68.27
C ALA A 129 -11.48 26.16 -69.59
#